data_AF-A0A952FPL2-F1
#
_entry.id   AF-A0A952FPL2-F1
#
_cell.length_a   1.000
_cell.length_b   1.000
_cell.length_c   1.000
_cell.angle_alpha   90.00
_cell.angle_beta   90.00
_cell.angle_gamma   90.00
#
_symmetry.space_group_name_H-M   'P 1'
#
loop_
_entity.id
_entity.type
_entity.pdbx_description
1 polymer ?
#
loop_
_entity_poly.entity_id
_entity_poly.type
_entity_poly.pdbx_seq_one_letter_code
_entity_poly.pdbx_strand_id
1 'polypeptide(L)'
;MASISKTNKPRPDVLATQSNALSRAADKAARTNPAYVPPADRGRRRTNAEADSRFRMRKEFLEPARSDPNGFERLIGDSDLMSINFLDRGRRAAAAVCRIKVPSDSGAWYGTGFLVGPRLLLTNNHVLGSADEASQCEVEF
;
A
#
# COMPACT_ATOMS: atom_id res chain seq x y z
N MET A 1 -20.94 26.40 25.55
CA MET A 1 -20.39 25.33 26.40
C MET A 1 -21.36 24.14 26.35
N ALA A 2 -21.26 23.29 25.32
CA ALA A 2 -22.16 22.14 25.16
C ALA A 2 -21.41 20.87 25.58
N SER A 3 -21.83 20.31 26.71
CA SER A 3 -21.31 19.06 27.28
C SER A 3 -21.76 17.88 26.40
N ILE A 4 -20.85 17.31 25.62
CA ILE A 4 -21.07 16.04 24.91
C ILE A 4 -21.03 14.93 25.96
N SER A 5 -22.19 14.32 26.24
CA SER A 5 -22.25 13.15 27.12
C SER A 5 -21.46 12.01 26.46
N LYS A 6 -20.36 11.58 27.08
CA LYS A 6 -19.63 10.38 26.66
C LYS A 6 -20.51 9.16 26.97
N THR A 7 -21.32 8.76 26.02
CA THR A 7 -21.99 7.45 26.04
C THR A 7 -20.88 6.39 26.01
N ASN A 8 -20.67 5.70 27.13
CA ASN A 8 -19.66 4.64 27.31
C ASN A 8 -20.01 3.33 26.56
N LYS A 9 -20.76 3.43 25.45
CA LYS A 9 -21.09 2.28 24.60
C LYS A 9 -19.97 2.15 23.56
N PRO A 10 -19.28 1.00 23.48
CA PRO A 10 -18.27 0.78 22.47
C PRO A 10 -18.93 0.83 21.09
N ARG A 11 -18.38 1.68 20.22
CA ARG A 11 -18.79 1.76 18.81
C ARG A 11 -18.43 0.44 18.12
N PRO A 12 -19.37 -0.24 17.45
CA PRO A 12 -19.16 -1.58 16.88
C PRO A 12 -18.13 -1.59 15.72
N ASP A 13 -17.89 -0.44 15.13
CA ASP A 13 -16.99 -0.15 14.00
C ASP A 13 -15.54 0.15 14.42
N VAL A 14 -15.28 0.33 15.72
CA VAL A 14 -13.93 0.65 16.25
C VAL A 14 -13.42 -0.50 17.10
N LEU A 15 -12.41 -1.22 16.59
CA LEU A 15 -11.65 -2.20 17.37
C LEU A 15 -10.75 -1.47 18.38
N ALA A 16 -11.31 -1.14 19.55
CA ALA A 16 -10.54 -0.55 20.64
C ALA A 16 -9.64 -1.62 21.28
N THR A 17 -8.33 -1.46 21.16
CA THR A 17 -7.29 -2.32 21.77
C THR A 17 -7.33 -2.34 23.31
N GLN A 18 -8.13 -1.48 23.94
CA GLN A 18 -8.24 -1.32 25.40
C GLN A 18 -9.50 -1.95 26.02
N SER A 19 -10.42 -2.51 25.22
CA SER A 19 -11.68 -3.06 25.76
C SER A 19 -11.54 -4.50 26.24
N ASN A 20 -11.57 -4.70 27.56
CA ASN A 20 -11.52 -6.03 28.19
C ASN A 20 -12.69 -6.95 27.77
N ALA A 21 -13.90 -6.40 27.63
CA ALA A 21 -15.06 -7.19 27.23
C ALA A 21 -14.94 -7.69 25.78
N LEU A 22 -14.44 -6.83 24.89
CA LEU A 22 -14.24 -7.17 23.48
C LEU A 22 -13.06 -8.13 23.29
N SER A 23 -11.99 -7.96 24.07
CA SER A 23 -10.86 -8.90 24.13
C SER A 23 -11.30 -10.31 24.54
N ARG A 24 -12.17 -10.43 25.57
CA ARG A 24 -12.75 -11.72 25.98
C ARG A 24 -13.65 -12.34 24.91
N ALA A 25 -14.47 -11.53 24.24
CA ALA A 25 -15.32 -12.01 23.14
C ALA A 25 -14.50 -12.49 21.94
N ALA A 26 -13.43 -11.76 21.59
CA ALA A 26 -12.49 -12.15 20.55
C ALA A 26 -11.74 -13.44 20.92
N ASP A 27 -11.28 -13.61 22.17
CA ASP A 27 -10.65 -14.86 22.62
C ASP A 27 -11.63 -16.04 22.54
N LYS A 28 -12.91 -15.84 22.92
CA LYS A 28 -13.96 -16.85 22.80
C LYS A 28 -14.22 -17.25 21.33
N ALA A 29 -14.30 -16.27 20.43
CA ALA A 29 -14.47 -16.52 18.99
C ALA A 29 -13.22 -17.13 18.35
N ALA A 30 -12.03 -16.79 18.84
CA ALA A 30 -10.79 -17.38 18.34
C ALA A 30 -10.69 -18.86 18.74
N ARG A 31 -11.11 -19.24 19.95
CA ARG A 31 -11.13 -20.63 20.44
C ARG A 31 -11.99 -21.59 19.61
N THR A 32 -12.97 -21.10 18.85
CA THR A 32 -13.74 -21.96 17.94
C THR A 32 -12.97 -22.30 16.66
N ASN A 33 -11.90 -21.55 16.35
CA ASN A 33 -11.03 -21.86 15.21
C ASN A 33 -9.99 -22.93 15.61
N PRO A 34 -9.94 -24.08 14.94
CA PRO A 34 -8.97 -25.15 15.24
C PRO A 34 -7.51 -24.71 15.03
N ALA A 35 -7.27 -23.64 14.28
CA ALA A 35 -5.93 -23.07 14.10
C ALA A 35 -5.51 -22.13 15.26
N TYR A 36 -6.43 -21.70 16.12
CA TYR A 36 -6.13 -20.80 17.22
C TYR A 36 -5.39 -21.52 18.36
N VAL A 37 -4.42 -20.82 18.95
CA VAL A 37 -3.60 -21.34 20.05
C VAL A 37 -3.81 -20.46 21.28
N PRO A 38 -4.36 -21.02 22.37
CA PRO A 38 -4.51 -20.28 23.61
C PRO A 38 -3.17 -19.72 24.12
N PRO A 39 -3.17 -18.56 24.78
CA PRO A 39 -1.95 -17.94 25.32
C PRO A 39 -1.09 -18.88 26.18
N ALA A 40 -1.73 -19.74 26.98
CA ALA A 40 -1.07 -20.72 27.82
C ALA A 40 -0.24 -21.74 27.02
N ASP A 41 -0.69 -22.10 25.82
CA ASP A 41 -0.05 -23.09 24.97
C ASP A 41 0.95 -22.49 23.97
N ARG A 42 0.96 -21.15 23.83
CA ARG A 42 1.90 -20.45 22.94
C ARG A 42 3.35 -20.65 23.37
N GLY A 43 3.62 -20.71 24.67
CA GLY A 43 4.97 -20.96 25.21
C GLY A 43 5.52 -22.32 24.78
N ARG A 44 4.72 -23.38 24.92
CA ARG A 44 5.10 -24.75 24.53
C ARG A 44 5.25 -24.92 23.02
N ARG A 45 4.42 -24.25 22.22
CA ARG A 45 4.62 -24.23 20.75
C ARG A 45 5.90 -23.50 20.37
N ARG A 46 6.21 -22.39 21.02
CA ARG A 46 7.45 -21.64 20.78
C ARG A 46 8.68 -22.48 21.08
N THR A 47 8.73 -23.17 22.21
CA THR A 47 9.86 -24.06 22.56
C THR A 47 10.01 -25.21 21.57
N ASN A 48 8.90 -25.84 21.17
CA ASN A 48 8.92 -26.94 20.19
C ASN A 48 9.34 -26.46 18.80
N ALA A 49 8.91 -25.26 18.42
CA ALA A 49 9.31 -24.64 17.16
C ALA A 49 10.79 -24.26 17.20
N GLU A 50 11.28 -23.63 18.26
CA GLU A 50 12.71 -23.28 18.42
C GLU A 50 13.65 -24.50 18.41
N ALA A 51 13.14 -25.68 18.81
CA ALA A 51 13.85 -26.96 18.74
C ALA A 51 13.86 -27.60 17.34
N ASP A 52 12.98 -27.20 16.43
CA ASP A 52 12.95 -27.70 15.05
C ASP A 52 14.02 -26.98 14.20
N SER A 53 14.96 -27.74 13.64
CA SER A 53 16.01 -27.18 12.78
C SER A 53 15.45 -26.46 11.55
N ARG A 54 14.29 -26.90 11.03
CA ARG A 54 13.60 -26.24 9.91
C ARG A 54 12.92 -24.93 10.34
N PHE A 55 12.65 -24.74 11.62
CA PHE A 55 12.05 -23.50 12.11
C PHE A 55 13.03 -22.33 12.05
N ARG A 56 14.32 -22.56 12.34
CA ARG A 56 15.36 -21.53 12.17
C ARG A 56 15.45 -21.03 10.73
N MET A 57 15.51 -21.97 9.78
CA MET A 57 15.55 -21.66 8.35
C MET A 57 14.28 -20.91 7.91
N ARG A 58 13.09 -21.36 8.32
CA ARG A 58 11.83 -20.64 8.04
C ARG A 58 11.80 -19.24 8.66
N LYS A 59 12.32 -19.07 9.88
CA LYS A 59 12.38 -17.78 10.58
C LYS A 59 13.31 -16.81 9.86
N GLU A 60 14.45 -17.29 9.36
CA GLU A 60 15.40 -16.50 8.58
C GLU A 60 14.83 -16.02 7.24
N PHE A 61 14.02 -16.86 6.57
CA PHE A 61 13.29 -16.44 5.36
C PHE A 61 12.14 -15.46 5.63
N LEU A 62 11.56 -15.47 6.83
CA LEU A 62 10.39 -14.64 7.19
C LEU A 62 10.77 -13.27 7.79
N GLU A 63 11.92 -13.18 8.46
CA GLU A 63 12.38 -11.97 9.13
C GLU A 63 13.77 -11.60 8.59
N PRO A 64 13.85 -10.88 7.45
CA PRO A 64 15.11 -10.33 6.98
C PRO A 64 15.76 -9.49 8.09
N ALA A 65 17.09 -9.41 8.15
CA ALA A 65 17.81 -8.67 9.20
C ALA A 65 17.45 -7.16 9.29
N ARG A 66 16.73 -6.63 8.30
CA ARG A 66 16.22 -5.25 8.24
C ARG A 66 14.73 -5.11 8.56
N SER A 67 14.03 -6.21 8.87
CA SER A 67 12.63 -6.22 9.31
C SER A 67 12.51 -5.57 10.69
N ASP A 68 11.52 -4.70 10.89
CA ASP A 68 11.20 -4.16 12.22
C ASP A 68 10.60 -5.28 13.08
N PRO A 69 11.31 -5.77 14.12
CA PRO A 69 10.84 -6.89 14.93
C PRO A 69 9.59 -6.56 15.77
N ASN A 70 9.20 -5.27 15.86
CA ASN A 70 8.00 -4.79 16.53
C ASN A 70 6.97 -4.17 15.58
N GLY A 71 7.23 -4.20 14.27
CA GLY A 71 6.33 -3.66 13.25
C GLY A 71 5.07 -4.52 13.12
N PHE A 72 3.90 -3.89 13.12
CA PHE A 72 2.64 -4.56 12.77
C PHE A 72 2.55 -4.91 11.27
N GLU A 73 3.57 -4.54 10.48
CA GLU A 73 3.66 -4.74 9.05
C GLU A 73 4.81 -5.70 8.72
N ARG A 74 4.54 -6.68 7.86
CA ARG A 74 5.52 -7.67 7.42
C ARG A 74 6.00 -7.34 6.02
N LEU A 75 7.30 -7.12 5.87
CA LEU A 75 7.96 -6.89 4.58
C LEU A 75 8.35 -8.23 3.94
N ILE A 76 7.94 -8.47 2.70
CA ILE A 76 8.30 -9.66 1.92
C ILE A 76 9.23 -9.22 0.79
N GLY A 77 10.45 -9.75 0.75
CA GLY A 77 11.46 -9.33 -0.22
C GLY A 77 12.08 -7.97 0.14
N ASP A 78 12.40 -7.17 -0.86
CA ASP A 78 12.90 -5.81 -0.66
C ASP A 78 11.78 -4.86 -0.23
N SER A 79 12.12 -3.84 0.56
CA SER A 79 11.15 -2.88 1.07
C SER A 79 10.88 -1.79 0.03
N ASP A 80 9.70 -1.84 -0.60
CA ASP A 80 9.16 -0.78 -1.47
C ASP A 80 8.26 0.22 -0.73
N LEU A 81 8.35 0.28 0.60
CA LEU A 81 7.52 1.19 1.39
C LEU A 81 7.92 2.64 1.10
N MET A 82 6.92 3.43 0.68
CA MET A 82 7.07 4.86 0.48
C MET A 82 6.26 5.61 1.53
N SER A 83 6.79 6.75 1.99
CA SER A 83 6.03 7.67 2.83
C SER A 83 4.72 8.06 2.15
N ILE A 84 3.66 8.27 2.93
CA ILE A 84 2.37 8.77 2.41
C ILE A 84 2.50 10.07 1.60
N ASN A 85 3.53 10.87 1.87
CA ASN A 85 3.87 12.08 1.09
C ASN A 85 4.15 11.78 -0.39
N PHE A 86 4.49 10.54 -0.76
CA PHE A 86 4.63 10.11 -2.14
C PHE A 86 3.38 10.42 -2.97
N LEU A 87 2.18 10.26 -2.41
CA LEU A 87 0.93 10.53 -3.13
C LEU A 87 0.74 12.02 -3.42
N ASP A 88 1.02 12.90 -2.45
CA ASP A 88 0.88 14.35 -2.69
C ASP A 88 1.94 14.85 -3.67
N ARG A 89 3.19 14.34 -3.57
CA ARG A 89 4.24 14.63 -4.56
C ARG A 89 3.87 14.14 -5.95
N GLY A 90 3.36 12.91 -6.05
CA GLY A 90 2.88 12.32 -7.29
C GLY A 90 1.75 13.14 -7.91
N ARG A 91 0.78 13.58 -7.10
CA ARG A 91 -0.33 14.44 -7.55
C ARG A 91 0.16 15.76 -8.13
N ARG A 92 1.12 16.42 -7.47
CA ARG A 92 1.70 17.67 -7.97
C ARG A 92 2.46 17.47 -9.28
N ALA A 93 3.23 16.38 -9.38
CA ALA A 93 3.95 16.04 -10.61
C ALA A 93 3.00 15.68 -11.76
N ALA A 94 1.93 14.94 -11.46
CA ALA A 94 0.93 14.50 -12.43
C ALA A 94 0.20 15.66 -13.11
N ALA A 95 0.08 16.82 -12.46
CA ALA A 95 -0.54 18.00 -13.05
C ALA A 95 0.17 18.52 -14.32
N ALA A 96 1.46 18.18 -14.50
CA ALA A 96 2.21 18.53 -15.70
C ALA A 96 2.21 17.40 -16.76
N VAL A 97 1.73 16.21 -16.41
CA VAL A 97 1.68 15.04 -17.29
C VAL A 97 0.39 15.10 -18.11
N CYS A 98 0.49 14.77 -19.39
CA CYS A 98 -0.63 14.83 -20.32
C CYS A 98 -0.72 13.58 -21.19
N ARG A 99 -1.94 13.33 -21.69
CA ARG A 99 -2.19 12.38 -22.78
C ARG A 99 -2.05 13.11 -24.10
N ILE A 100 -1.22 12.56 -24.99
CA ILE A 100 -1.07 13.03 -26.37
C ILE A 100 -1.95 12.15 -27.24
N LYS A 101 -2.79 12.76 -28.06
CA LYS A 101 -3.65 12.10 -29.03
C LYS A 101 -3.23 12.55 -30.43
N VAL A 102 -2.90 11.60 -31.28
CA VAL A 102 -2.43 11.89 -32.64
C VAL A 102 -3.39 11.26 -33.63
N PRO A 103 -3.99 12.04 -34.54
CA PRO A 103 -4.90 11.52 -35.55
C PRO A 103 -4.14 10.61 -36.53
N SER A 104 -4.85 9.60 -37.04
CA SER A 104 -4.37 8.64 -38.03
C SER A 104 -5.52 8.25 -38.95
N ASP A 105 -5.22 7.73 -40.15
CA ASP A 105 -6.22 7.34 -41.15
C ASP A 105 -7.27 6.37 -40.61
N SER A 106 -6.91 5.56 -39.61
CA SER A 106 -7.80 4.58 -38.97
C SER A 106 -8.30 5.01 -37.58
N GLY A 107 -8.14 6.27 -37.19
CA GLY A 107 -8.60 6.80 -35.91
C GLY A 107 -7.58 7.72 -35.24
N ALA A 108 -7.10 7.33 -34.06
CA ALA A 108 -6.05 8.05 -33.36
C ALA A 108 -5.21 7.06 -32.54
N TRP A 109 -3.93 7.37 -32.39
CA TRP A 109 -3.06 6.67 -31.45
C TRP A 109 -2.68 7.61 -30.31
N TYR A 110 -2.24 7.03 -29.19
CA TYR A 110 -2.05 7.75 -27.94
C TYR A 110 -0.63 7.60 -27.41
N GLY A 111 -0.14 8.66 -26.79
CA GLY A 111 1.12 8.69 -26.07
C GLY A 111 1.02 9.49 -24.79
N THR A 112 2.14 9.59 -24.09
CA THR A 112 2.27 10.41 -22.88
C THR A 112 3.31 11.49 -23.10
N GLY A 113 3.10 12.65 -22.50
CA GLY A 113 4.08 13.72 -22.46
C GLY A 113 3.99 14.46 -21.13
N PHE A 114 4.85 15.45 -20.96
CA PHE A 114 4.77 16.35 -19.81
C PHE A 114 5.33 17.73 -20.13
N LEU A 115 4.78 18.75 -19.46
CA LEU A 115 5.27 20.12 -19.54
C LEU A 115 6.57 20.28 -18.75
N VAL A 116 7.56 20.88 -19.39
CA VAL A 116 8.79 21.38 -18.74
C VAL A 116 8.84 22.91 -18.66
N GLY A 117 7.88 23.58 -19.30
CA GLY A 117 7.67 25.02 -19.22
C GLY A 117 6.30 25.42 -19.81
N PRO A 118 5.93 26.71 -19.74
CA PRO A 118 4.59 27.17 -20.16
C PRO A 118 4.23 26.89 -21.63
N ARG A 119 5.24 26.66 -22.48
CA ARG A 119 5.09 26.42 -23.93
C ARG A 119 6.01 25.32 -24.44
N LEU A 120 6.52 24.47 -23.55
CA LEU A 120 7.46 23.41 -23.90
C LEU A 120 7.01 22.09 -23.25
N LEU A 121 6.69 21.13 -24.11
CA LEU A 121 6.27 19.78 -23.78
C LEU A 121 7.34 18.81 -24.27
N LEU A 122 7.63 17.79 -23.46
CA LEU A 122 8.52 16.69 -23.83
C LEU A 122 7.74 15.38 -23.94
N THR A 123 8.15 14.56 -24.90
CA THR A 123 7.67 13.20 -25.10
C THR A 123 8.78 12.35 -25.75
N ASN A 124 8.56 11.05 -25.88
CA ASN A 124 9.49 10.17 -26.59
C ASN A 124 9.36 10.36 -28.10
N ASN A 125 10.47 10.21 -28.84
CA ASN A 125 10.44 10.33 -30.31
C ASN A 125 9.56 9.28 -31.01
N HIS A 126 9.36 8.10 -30.42
CA HIS A 126 8.43 7.10 -30.98
C HIS A 126 6.96 7.47 -30.79
N VAL A 127 6.68 8.48 -29.95
CA VAL A 127 5.37 9.11 -29.86
C VAL A 127 5.31 10.09 -31.03
N LEU A 128 5.97 11.25 -30.97
CA LEU A 128 5.98 12.20 -32.08
C LEU A 128 7.27 12.06 -32.87
N GLY A 129 7.22 11.35 -34.00
CA GLY A 129 8.38 11.03 -34.83
C GLY A 129 8.68 12.07 -35.90
N SER A 130 7.71 12.93 -36.23
CA SER A 130 7.86 14.00 -37.22
C SER A 130 7.22 15.32 -36.76
N ALA A 131 7.67 16.43 -37.37
CA ALA A 131 7.07 17.74 -37.14
C ALA A 131 5.60 17.81 -37.58
N ASP A 132 5.24 17.06 -38.63
CA ASP A 132 3.87 16.99 -39.13
C ASP A 132 2.95 16.31 -38.11
N GLU A 133 3.35 15.16 -37.55
CA GLU A 133 2.62 14.49 -36.46
C GLU A 133 2.45 15.41 -35.24
N ALA A 134 3.52 16.11 -34.86
CA ALA A 134 3.49 17.05 -33.74
C ALA A 134 2.53 18.22 -33.98
N SER A 135 2.41 18.69 -35.23
CA SER A 135 1.51 19.79 -35.59
C SER A 135 0.03 19.43 -35.52
N GLN A 136 -0.31 18.15 -35.69
CA GLN A 136 -1.69 17.66 -35.70
C GLN A 136 -2.13 17.03 -34.38
N CYS A 137 -1.21 16.88 -33.42
CA CYS A 137 -1.54 16.27 -32.14
C CYS A 137 -2.38 17.20 -31.26
N GLU A 138 -3.24 16.57 -30.45
CA GLU A 138 -4.01 17.19 -29.39
C GLU A 138 -3.45 16.72 -28.04
N VAL A 139 -3.35 17.63 -27.07
CA VAL A 139 -2.80 17.35 -25.74
C VAL A 139 -3.86 17.60 -24.68
N GLU A 140 -4.09 16.60 -23.83
CA GLU A 140 -5.12 16.58 -22.79
C GLU A 140 -4.47 16.45 -21.40
N PHE A 141 -4.88 17.31 -20.46
CA PHE A 141 -4.38 17.36 -19.06
C PHE A 141 -5.49 17.02 -18.07
#